data_AF-A0A7S1D680-F1
#
_entry.id   AF-A0A7S1D680-F1
#
_cell.length_a   1.000
_cell.length_b   1.000
_cell.length_c   1.000
_cell.angle_alpha   90.00
_cell.angle_beta   90.00
_cell.angle_gamma   90.00
#
_symmetry.space_group_name_H-M   'P 1'
#
loop_
_entity.id
_entity.type
_entity.pdbx_description
1 polymer ?
#
loop_
_entity_poly.entity_id
_entity_poly.type
_entity_poly.pdbx_seq_one_letter_code
_entity_poly.pdbx_strand_id
1 'polypeptide(L)'
;KTKEKISKKKKKNSINRRMNKVPSIKKNNNNKFDSKTHGNSTVTTTTTANNNNSSCNVSSSPLLAFLEELKEEPSVALTQLQVQNFTPSMVNDLIFDLLQLQKPDDEEIATVLTSLIMKQTMGNVSHVLSFLRFLTDQGVMVQNHLGRWELNCEDLQLQDDDKEDSSQDRLVAFIARRIRVCMSTEGQRTLKIASCLGKYIDDSALTLILDGSRTVARQLEEAEREGLLTFYPQRGGYCFADDRVQQAAFSLIPPEDVAAFQLDLGRRLWRAAGPQNLESDNIFLVVDLLYAGISDESVTPTERQAVAELHLRAGDYASSVSSFREGETYYSR
;
A
#
# COMPACT_ATOMS: atom_id res chain seq x y z
N LYS A 1 43.55 2.21 -23.29
CA LYS A 1 42.23 2.76 -22.88
C LYS A 1 40.99 2.11 -23.55
N THR A 2 41.11 0.97 -24.25
CA THR A 2 39.94 0.29 -24.88
C THR A 2 39.73 -1.17 -24.47
N LYS A 3 40.61 -1.76 -23.65
CA LYS A 3 40.44 -3.13 -23.10
C LYS A 3 39.84 -3.19 -21.69
N GLU A 4 39.92 -2.11 -20.90
CA GLU A 4 39.33 -2.06 -19.54
C GLU A 4 37.81 -1.81 -19.53
N LYS A 5 37.24 -1.24 -20.59
CA LYS A 5 35.78 -0.99 -20.67
C LYS A 5 34.96 -2.27 -20.93
N ILE A 6 35.58 -3.34 -21.45
CA ILE A 6 34.89 -4.60 -21.74
C ILE A 6 34.82 -5.51 -20.49
N SER A 7 35.79 -5.40 -19.57
CA SER A 7 35.80 -6.16 -18.30
C SER A 7 34.76 -5.64 -17.30
N LYS A 8 34.57 -4.31 -17.21
CA LYS A 8 33.54 -3.70 -16.33
C LYS A 8 32.10 -3.99 -16.79
N LYS A 9 31.86 -4.20 -18.09
CA LYS A 9 30.52 -4.53 -18.62
C LYS A 9 30.16 -6.02 -18.40
N LYS A 10 31.15 -6.93 -18.37
CA LYS A 10 30.92 -8.35 -18.03
C LYS A 10 30.66 -8.58 -16.53
N LYS A 11 31.28 -7.79 -15.63
CA LYS A 11 31.02 -7.89 -14.17
C LYS A 11 29.67 -7.30 -13.73
N LYS A 12 29.15 -6.25 -14.38
CA LYS A 12 27.78 -5.75 -14.11
C LYS A 12 26.69 -6.75 -14.54
N ASN A 13 26.90 -7.49 -15.64
CA ASN A 13 25.94 -8.50 -16.09
C ASN A 13 25.96 -9.80 -15.26
N SER A 14 27.01 -10.08 -14.48
CA SER A 14 27.04 -11.25 -13.59
C SER A 14 26.32 -11.03 -12.26
N ILE A 15 26.18 -9.77 -11.81
CA ILE A 15 25.49 -9.42 -10.56
C ILE A 15 23.97 -9.43 -10.78
N ASN A 16 23.48 -8.86 -11.89
CA ASN A 16 22.04 -8.91 -12.23
C ASN A 16 21.53 -10.31 -12.62
N ARG A 17 22.42 -11.28 -12.89
CA ARG A 17 22.02 -12.68 -13.16
C ARG A 17 21.93 -13.55 -11.90
N ARG A 18 22.40 -13.10 -10.74
CA ARG A 18 22.38 -13.89 -9.50
C ARG A 18 21.18 -13.61 -8.58
N MET A 19 20.46 -12.50 -8.76
CA MET A 19 19.17 -12.27 -8.09
C MET A 19 17.94 -12.85 -8.82
N ASN A 20 18.09 -13.31 -10.07
CA ASN A 20 16.99 -13.82 -10.90
C ASN A 20 16.93 -15.36 -11.03
N LYS A 21 17.38 -16.11 -10.03
CA LYS A 21 17.18 -17.57 -9.97
C LYS A 21 16.53 -17.97 -8.66
N VAL A 22 15.24 -17.68 -8.55
CA VAL A 22 14.33 -18.44 -7.70
C VAL A 22 13.78 -19.60 -8.55
N PRO A 23 13.78 -20.86 -8.08
CA PRO A 23 13.27 -21.98 -8.87
C PRO A 23 11.79 -21.77 -9.20
N SER A 24 11.44 -21.94 -10.47
CA SER A 24 10.06 -21.97 -10.95
C SER A 24 9.29 -23.09 -10.23
N ILE A 25 8.48 -22.75 -9.24
CA ILE A 25 7.49 -23.68 -8.69
C ILE A 25 6.42 -23.85 -9.77
N LYS A 26 6.42 -25.03 -10.42
CA LYS A 26 5.35 -25.45 -11.32
C LYS A 26 4.01 -25.32 -10.58
N LYS A 27 3.14 -24.40 -11.01
CA LYS A 27 1.71 -24.42 -10.66
C LYS A 27 1.10 -25.69 -11.26
N ASN A 28 1.01 -26.75 -10.46
CA ASN A 28 0.24 -27.92 -10.80
C ASN A 28 -1.21 -27.66 -10.36
N ASN A 29 -1.98 -26.95 -11.19
CA ASN A 29 -3.43 -26.88 -11.06
C ASN A 29 -3.99 -28.22 -11.54
N ASN A 30 -4.15 -29.18 -10.64
CA ASN A 30 -5.01 -30.33 -10.85
C ASN A 30 -5.64 -30.71 -9.50
N ASN A 31 -6.82 -30.13 -9.24
CA ASN A 31 -7.75 -30.66 -8.26
C ASN A 31 -8.31 -31.97 -8.81
N LYS A 32 -7.76 -33.10 -8.36
CA LYS A 32 -8.41 -34.40 -8.47
C LYS A 32 -8.38 -35.05 -7.10
N PHE A 33 -9.52 -34.99 -6.42
CA PHE A 33 -9.77 -35.71 -5.18
C PHE A 33 -9.96 -37.19 -5.50
N ASP A 34 -8.95 -38.01 -5.22
CA ASP A 34 -9.14 -39.45 -5.06
C ASP A 34 -9.18 -39.75 -3.56
N SER A 35 -10.38 -40.04 -3.08
CA SER A 35 -10.64 -40.52 -1.73
C SER A 35 -10.25 -42.00 -1.63
N LYS A 36 -9.22 -42.29 -0.82
CA LYS A 36 -9.08 -43.50 0.02
C LYS A 36 -7.62 -43.67 0.47
N THR A 37 -7.34 -43.26 1.71
CA THR A 37 -6.36 -43.92 2.58
C THR A 37 -6.69 -43.59 4.04
N HIS A 38 -7.03 -44.61 4.82
CA HIS A 38 -7.07 -44.53 6.27
C HIS A 38 -5.65 -44.34 6.81
N GLY A 39 -5.42 -43.21 7.45
CA GLY A 39 -4.20 -42.86 8.16
C GLY A 39 -4.34 -41.41 8.60
N ASN A 40 -4.02 -41.11 9.86
CA ASN A 40 -4.05 -39.75 10.40
C ASN A 40 -3.26 -38.82 9.47
N SER A 41 -4.00 -38.12 8.60
CA SER A 41 -3.44 -37.30 7.54
C SER A 41 -3.36 -35.89 8.11
N THR A 42 -2.21 -35.56 8.71
CA THR A 42 -1.90 -34.18 9.06
C THR A 42 -1.71 -33.40 7.77
N VAL A 43 -2.76 -32.68 7.35
CA VAL A 43 -2.67 -31.74 6.24
C VAL A 43 -2.13 -30.42 6.81
N THR A 44 -0.84 -30.16 6.60
CA THR A 44 -0.23 -28.87 6.95
C THR A 44 -0.42 -27.90 5.78
N THR A 45 -1.46 -27.09 5.81
CA THR A 45 -1.59 -25.94 4.92
C THR A 45 -0.94 -24.73 5.57
N THR A 46 0.21 -24.30 5.03
CA THR A 46 0.80 -23.00 5.37
C THR A 46 0.08 -21.94 4.54
N THR A 47 -0.89 -21.27 5.15
CA THR A 47 -1.55 -20.12 4.54
C THR A 47 -1.18 -18.87 5.30
N THR A 48 -0.50 -17.94 4.65
CA THR A 48 -0.32 -16.58 5.18
C THR A 48 -1.65 -15.85 5.04
N ALA A 49 -2.52 -15.95 6.05
CA ALA A 49 -3.53 -14.94 6.29
C ALA A 49 -2.78 -13.73 6.87
N ASN A 50 -2.47 -12.75 6.01
CA ASN A 50 -1.79 -11.55 6.43
C ASN A 50 -2.77 -10.69 7.24
N ASN A 51 -2.99 -11.05 8.51
CA ASN A 51 -3.86 -10.29 9.41
C ASN A 51 -3.31 -8.88 9.70
N ASN A 52 -2.06 -8.60 9.30
CA ASN A 52 -1.45 -7.27 9.36
C ASN A 52 -1.68 -6.44 8.08
N ASN A 53 -2.17 -7.04 6.99
CA ASN A 53 -2.74 -6.32 5.85
C ASN A 53 -4.26 -6.45 5.95
N SER A 54 -4.87 -5.68 6.85
CA SER A 54 -6.31 -5.49 6.82
C SER A 54 -6.70 -4.88 5.47
N SER A 55 -7.82 -5.39 4.95
CA SER A 55 -8.54 -4.96 3.76
C SER A 55 -7.76 -5.24 2.45
N CYS A 56 -8.24 -5.75 1.32
CA CYS A 56 -9.54 -5.81 0.71
C CYS A 56 -10.41 -6.91 1.32
N ASN A 57 -11.48 -6.50 1.99
CA ASN A 57 -12.58 -7.35 2.44
C ASN A 57 -12.14 -8.65 3.15
N VAL A 58 -11.57 -8.49 4.35
CA VAL A 58 -11.34 -9.60 5.30
C VAL A 58 -12.67 -10.31 5.61
N SER A 59 -13.78 -9.56 5.61
CA SER A 59 -15.16 -10.02 5.77
C SER A 59 -15.73 -10.84 4.60
N SER A 60 -15.00 -11.02 3.49
CA SER A 60 -15.40 -11.92 2.40
C SER A 60 -14.20 -12.67 1.80
N SER A 61 -13.13 -12.88 2.57
CA SER A 61 -12.09 -13.81 2.16
C SER A 61 -12.67 -15.23 2.23
N PRO A 62 -12.79 -15.96 1.10
CA PRO A 62 -13.29 -17.33 1.11
C PRO A 62 -12.47 -18.24 2.03
N LEU A 63 -11.20 -17.89 2.24
CA LEU A 63 -10.32 -18.54 3.19
C LEU A 63 -10.71 -18.28 4.65
N LEU A 64 -11.11 -17.05 5.02
CA LEU A 64 -11.47 -16.75 6.40
C LEU A 64 -12.79 -17.40 6.78
N ALA A 65 -13.77 -17.39 5.87
CA ALA A 65 -15.01 -18.16 6.05
C ALA A 65 -14.73 -19.66 6.20
N PHE A 66 -13.85 -20.22 5.36
CA PHE A 66 -13.42 -21.62 5.47
C PHE A 66 -12.65 -21.91 6.77
N LEU A 67 -11.81 -21.00 7.25
CA LEU A 67 -11.10 -21.14 8.51
C LEU A 67 -12.02 -21.03 9.72
N GLU A 68 -13.10 -20.25 9.65
CA GLU A 68 -14.15 -20.19 10.66
C GLU A 68 -14.97 -21.48 10.68
N GLU A 69 -15.36 -22.01 9.52
CA GLU A 69 -16.03 -23.31 9.40
C GLU A 69 -15.15 -24.44 9.99
N LEU A 70 -13.84 -24.45 9.70
CA LEU A 70 -12.91 -25.41 10.27
C LEU A 70 -12.68 -25.26 11.78
N LYS A 71 -12.94 -24.09 12.37
CA LYS A 71 -12.87 -23.90 13.84
C LYS A 71 -14.06 -24.53 14.55
N GLU A 72 -15.22 -24.61 13.89
CA GLU A 72 -16.44 -25.20 14.45
C GLU A 72 -16.44 -26.74 14.36
N GLU A 73 -15.56 -27.32 13.54
CA GLU A 73 -15.42 -28.76 13.36
C GLU A 73 -14.60 -29.42 14.49
N PRO A 74 -15.21 -30.23 15.37
CA PRO A 74 -14.54 -30.84 16.52
C PRO A 74 -13.50 -31.91 16.14
N SER A 75 -13.48 -32.34 14.88
CA SER A 75 -12.55 -33.34 14.35
C SER A 75 -11.23 -32.75 13.84
N VAL A 76 -11.09 -31.42 13.80
CA VAL A 76 -9.94 -30.72 13.22
C VAL A 76 -9.19 -29.94 14.31
N ALA A 77 -7.90 -30.24 14.49
CA ALA A 77 -7.03 -29.49 15.39
C ALA A 77 -6.40 -28.29 14.65
N LEU A 78 -7.00 -27.10 14.80
CA LEU A 78 -6.46 -25.86 14.23
C LEU A 78 -5.35 -25.29 15.13
N THR A 79 -4.14 -25.15 14.60
CA THR A 79 -3.03 -24.44 15.28
C THR A 79 -2.82 -23.08 14.63
N GLN A 80 -3.11 -22.00 15.37
CA GLN A 80 -2.89 -20.64 14.88
C GLN A 80 -1.52 -20.13 15.34
N LEU A 81 -0.66 -19.80 14.38
CA LEU A 81 0.63 -19.15 14.64
C LEU A 81 0.50 -17.64 14.36
N GLN A 82 0.63 -16.82 15.40
CA GLN A 82 0.68 -15.37 15.24
C GLN A 82 2.12 -14.92 14.99
N VAL A 83 2.36 -14.30 13.84
CA VAL A 83 3.65 -13.69 13.50
C VAL A 83 3.65 -12.26 14.00
N GLN A 84 4.49 -11.97 14.99
CA GLN A 84 4.66 -10.62 15.54
C GLN A 84 5.65 -9.80 14.71
N ASN A 85 5.65 -8.49 14.92
CA ASN A 85 6.68 -7.60 14.38
C ASN A 85 8.07 -7.97 14.92
N PHE A 86 9.11 -7.59 14.18
CA PHE A 86 10.48 -7.78 14.61
C PHE A 86 10.79 -6.97 15.87
N THR A 87 11.48 -7.63 16.79
CA THR A 87 12.08 -6.98 17.96
C THR A 87 13.34 -6.22 17.53
N PRO A 88 13.83 -5.26 18.34
CA PRO A 88 15.10 -4.59 18.05
C PRO A 88 16.26 -5.58 17.83
N SER A 89 16.31 -6.69 18.59
CA SER A 89 17.33 -7.73 18.40
C SER A 89 17.22 -8.39 17.03
N MET A 90 16.01 -8.75 16.61
CA MET A 90 15.80 -9.37 15.29
C MET A 90 16.16 -8.43 14.15
N VAL A 91 15.84 -7.13 14.29
CA VAL A 91 16.25 -6.11 13.31
C VAL A 91 17.78 -5.96 13.31
N ASN A 92 18.42 -5.97 14.47
CA ASN A 92 19.88 -5.91 14.57
C ASN A 92 20.54 -7.10 13.86
N ASP A 93 20.09 -8.32 14.15
CA ASP A 93 20.58 -9.55 13.51
C ASP A 93 20.38 -9.50 12.00
N LEU A 94 19.21 -9.03 11.55
CA LEU A 94 18.91 -8.83 10.13
C LEU A 94 19.87 -7.84 9.47
N ILE A 95 20.22 -6.72 10.14
CA ILE A 95 21.16 -5.73 9.61
C ILE A 95 22.56 -6.34 9.48
N PHE A 96 23.01 -7.09 10.50
CA PHE A 96 24.30 -7.80 10.45
C PHE A 96 24.36 -8.75 9.24
N ASP A 97 23.30 -9.54 9.04
CA ASP A 97 23.22 -10.50 7.94
C ASP A 97 23.13 -9.83 6.56
N LEU A 98 22.29 -8.80 6.42
CA LEU A 98 22.07 -8.13 5.14
C LEU A 98 23.28 -7.31 4.69
N LEU A 99 23.91 -6.60 5.62
CA LEU A 99 25.04 -5.72 5.34
C LEU A 99 26.39 -6.45 5.47
N GLN A 100 26.39 -7.72 5.90
CA GLN A 100 27.56 -8.57 6.12
C GLN A 100 28.57 -7.95 7.11
N LEU A 101 28.04 -7.34 8.16
CA LEU A 101 28.81 -6.64 9.19
C LEU A 101 29.54 -7.63 10.11
N GLN A 102 30.65 -7.19 10.71
CA GLN A 102 31.46 -8.00 11.62
C GLN A 102 31.54 -7.36 13.01
N LYS A 103 31.41 -8.18 14.05
CA LYS A 103 31.67 -7.72 15.43
C LYS A 103 33.18 -7.81 15.73
N PRO A 104 33.75 -6.87 16.51
CA PRO A 104 33.10 -5.71 17.15
C PRO A 104 33.06 -4.44 16.28
N ASP A 105 33.82 -4.41 15.19
CA ASP A 105 34.10 -3.19 14.42
C ASP A 105 32.85 -2.47 13.89
N ASP A 106 31.80 -3.21 13.53
CA ASP A 106 30.58 -2.67 12.94
C ASP A 106 29.39 -2.63 13.93
N GLU A 107 29.61 -2.84 15.23
CA GLU A 107 28.52 -2.90 16.22
C GLU A 107 27.84 -1.54 16.41
N GLU A 108 28.60 -0.45 16.32
CA GLU A 108 28.08 0.91 16.43
C GLU A 108 27.11 1.23 15.29
N ILE A 109 27.48 0.94 14.03
CA ILE A 109 26.65 1.23 12.86
C ILE A 109 25.37 0.38 12.86
N ALA A 110 25.48 -0.89 13.25
CA ALA A 110 24.33 -1.78 13.37
C ALA A 110 23.34 -1.29 14.43
N THR A 111 23.85 -0.79 15.57
CA THR A 111 23.02 -0.26 16.66
C THR A 111 22.30 1.02 16.25
N VAL A 112 22.99 1.95 15.60
CA VAL A 112 22.40 3.19 15.08
C VAL A 112 21.34 2.89 14.02
N LEU A 113 21.62 1.99 13.08
CA LEU A 113 20.64 1.58 12.07
C LEU A 113 19.44 0.89 12.71
N THR A 114 19.65 0.01 13.68
CA THR A 114 18.57 -0.70 14.39
C THR A 114 17.64 0.29 15.06
N SER A 115 18.18 1.25 15.82
CA SER A 115 17.36 2.24 16.52
C SER A 115 16.58 3.11 15.54
N LEU A 116 17.22 3.52 14.43
CA LEU A 116 16.60 4.29 13.37
C LEU A 116 15.45 3.53 12.68
N ILE A 117 15.71 2.30 12.26
CA ILE A 117 14.73 1.42 11.61
C ILE A 117 13.56 1.16 12.56
N MET A 118 13.83 0.85 13.83
CA MET A 118 12.79 0.61 14.83
C MET A 118 11.95 1.86 15.10
N LYS A 119 12.59 3.03 15.24
CA LYS A 119 11.91 4.32 15.43
C LYS A 119 10.93 4.61 14.29
N GLN A 120 11.29 4.25 13.05
CA GLN A 120 10.49 4.57 11.87
C GLN A 120 9.46 3.50 11.49
N THR A 121 9.76 2.22 11.70
CA THR A 121 8.98 1.10 11.14
C THR A 121 8.21 0.29 12.17
N MET A 122 8.51 0.47 13.47
CA MET A 122 7.95 -0.32 14.57
C MET A 122 8.12 -1.83 14.40
N GLY A 123 9.18 -2.25 13.71
CA GLY A 123 9.50 -3.66 13.47
C GLY A 123 8.58 -4.36 12.45
N ASN A 124 7.71 -3.65 11.74
CA ASN A 124 6.92 -4.28 10.68
C ASN A 124 7.87 -4.71 9.55
N VAL A 125 7.90 -6.02 9.25
CA VAL A 125 8.89 -6.64 8.34
C VAL A 125 8.92 -6.00 6.96
N SER A 126 7.75 -5.72 6.34
CA SER A 126 7.71 -5.13 5.01
C SER A 126 8.25 -3.70 5.03
N HIS A 127 7.93 -2.94 6.10
CA HIS A 127 8.44 -1.58 6.30
C HIS A 127 9.93 -1.56 6.64
N VAL A 128 10.44 -2.50 7.43
CA VAL A 128 11.87 -2.67 7.72
C VAL A 128 12.67 -2.84 6.43
N LEU A 129 12.26 -3.81 5.59
CA LEU A 129 12.94 -4.07 4.32
C LEU A 129 12.83 -2.88 3.35
N SER A 130 11.65 -2.25 3.28
CA SER A 130 11.44 -1.09 2.43
C SER A 130 12.21 0.14 2.91
N PHE A 131 12.38 0.32 4.22
CA PHE A 131 13.13 1.41 4.82
C PHE A 131 14.64 1.22 4.59
N LEU A 132 15.14 0.00 4.73
CA LEU A 132 16.53 -0.33 4.38
C LEU A 132 16.83 -0.03 2.90
N ARG A 133 15.94 -0.44 1.99
CA ARG A 133 16.05 -0.10 0.57
C ARG A 133 15.99 1.41 0.33
N PHE A 134 15.11 2.12 1.02
CA PHE A 134 15.03 3.57 0.95
C PHE A 134 16.36 4.23 1.37
N LEU A 135 16.96 3.80 2.49
CA LEU A 135 18.25 4.31 2.95
C LEU A 135 19.39 4.05 1.95
N THR A 136 19.40 2.90 1.25
CA THR A 136 20.38 2.65 0.20
C THR A 136 20.13 3.51 -1.04
N ASP A 137 18.87 3.64 -1.46
CA ASP A 137 18.52 4.36 -2.68
C ASP A 137 18.76 5.88 -2.53
N GLN A 138 18.64 6.42 -1.32
CA GLN A 138 18.96 7.81 -1.00
C GLN A 138 20.44 8.08 -0.79
N GLY A 139 21.31 7.07 -0.83
CA GLY A 139 22.73 7.26 -0.54
C GLY A 139 23.03 7.64 0.90
N VAL A 140 22.10 7.38 1.83
CA VAL A 140 22.32 7.52 3.27
C VAL A 140 23.21 6.39 3.77
N MET A 141 23.02 5.17 3.26
CA MET A 141 23.94 4.06 3.46
C MET A 141 24.86 3.93 2.25
N VAL A 142 26.15 4.22 2.45
CA VAL A 142 27.17 4.14 1.40
C VAL A 142 28.26 3.16 1.80
N GLN A 143 28.81 2.45 0.81
CA GLN A 143 30.02 1.68 1.01
C GLN A 143 31.24 2.54 0.71
N ASN A 144 32.17 2.62 1.67
CA ASN A 144 33.44 3.29 1.48
C ASN A 144 34.36 2.50 0.51
N HIS A 145 35.53 3.06 0.22
CA HIS A 145 36.51 2.45 -0.68
C HIS A 145 37.06 1.09 -0.19
N LEU A 146 36.86 0.76 1.08
CA LEU A 146 37.22 -0.53 1.69
C LEU A 146 36.06 -1.53 1.70
N GLY A 147 34.87 -1.13 1.22
CA GLY A 147 33.66 -1.95 1.22
C GLY A 147 32.93 -2.00 2.55
N ARG A 148 33.32 -1.16 3.53
CA ARG A 148 32.57 -1.00 4.79
C ARG A 148 31.43 -0.02 4.62
N TRP A 149 30.34 -0.26 5.33
CA TRP A 149 29.19 0.63 5.34
C TRP A 149 29.47 1.85 6.21
N GLU A 150 29.06 3.02 5.73
CA GLU A 150 29.11 4.30 6.43
C GLU A 150 27.77 4.99 6.27
N LEU A 151 27.36 5.74 7.30
CA LEU A 151 26.15 6.55 7.27
C LEU A 151 26.51 7.97 6.87
N ASN A 152 25.95 8.43 5.75
CA ASN A 152 25.96 9.84 5.40
C ASN A 152 24.81 10.54 6.13
N CYS A 153 25.07 10.97 7.37
CA CYS A 153 24.06 11.55 8.25
C CYS A 153 23.67 12.99 7.89
N GLU A 154 24.29 13.63 6.90
CA GLU A 154 23.95 15.00 6.49
C GLU A 154 22.50 15.11 5.95
N ASP A 155 21.95 14.02 5.39
CA ASP A 155 20.57 13.97 4.86
C ASP A 155 19.53 13.43 5.86
N LEU A 156 19.98 12.83 6.97
CA LEU A 156 19.14 12.31 8.04
C LEU A 156 18.76 13.41 9.06
N GLN A 157 18.38 14.59 8.56
CA GLN A 157 17.48 15.48 9.31
C GLN A 157 16.11 14.80 9.39
N LEU A 158 16.05 13.78 10.23
CA LEU A 158 14.84 13.36 10.93
C LEU A 158 14.69 14.45 11.97
N GLN A 159 14.02 15.54 11.61
CA GLN A 159 13.72 16.57 12.58
C GLN A 159 13.01 15.88 13.74
N ASP A 160 13.67 15.93 14.90
CA ASP A 160 13.03 15.83 16.20
C ASP A 160 12.10 17.05 16.31
N ASP A 161 10.98 17.01 15.59
CA ASP A 161 9.84 17.79 16.00
C ASP A 161 9.23 17.00 17.15
N ASP A 162 9.61 17.40 18.36
CA ASP A 162 9.03 17.06 19.66
C ASP A 162 7.56 17.52 19.75
N LYS A 163 6.74 17.17 18.75
CA LYS A 163 5.30 17.17 18.86
C LYS A 163 4.88 15.73 19.12
N GLU A 164 4.06 15.57 20.15
CA GLU A 164 3.47 14.31 20.57
C GLU A 164 2.55 13.74 19.48
N ASP A 165 3.13 13.31 18.36
CA ASP A 165 2.42 12.58 17.31
C ASP A 165 2.54 11.09 17.62
N SER A 166 1.40 10.41 17.55
CA SER A 166 1.27 9.02 17.90
C SER A 166 2.23 8.16 17.07
N SER A 167 2.55 6.97 17.58
CA SER A 167 3.34 5.95 16.87
C SER A 167 2.89 5.67 15.43
N GLN A 168 1.61 5.93 15.11
CA GLN A 168 1.04 5.73 13.78
C GLN A 168 1.37 6.90 12.83
N ASP A 169 1.32 8.13 13.32
CA ASP A 169 1.53 9.34 12.53
C ASP A 169 2.98 9.42 12.01
N ARG A 170 3.95 8.97 12.80
CA ARG A 170 5.37 8.92 12.39
C ARG A 170 5.63 8.02 11.19
N LEU A 171 5.01 6.85 11.15
CA LEU A 171 5.17 5.94 10.01
C LEU A 171 4.42 6.45 8.78
N VAL A 172 3.27 7.10 8.94
CA VAL A 172 2.57 7.75 7.83
C VAL A 172 3.43 8.88 7.25
N ALA A 173 4.00 9.73 8.10
CA ALA A 173 4.93 10.79 7.71
C ALA A 173 6.18 10.24 7.00
N PHE A 174 6.72 9.12 7.46
CA PHE A 174 7.81 8.41 6.78
C PHE A 174 7.44 8.04 5.35
N ILE A 175 6.33 7.31 5.19
CA ILE A 175 5.91 6.79 3.89
C ILE A 175 5.58 7.96 2.96
N ALA A 176 5.02 9.05 3.49
CA ALA A 176 4.75 10.26 2.72
C ALA A 176 6.06 10.89 2.19
N ARG A 177 7.10 11.00 3.04
CA ARG A 177 8.43 11.45 2.61
C ARG A 177 9.02 10.52 1.56
N ARG A 178 8.90 9.20 1.73
CA ARG A 178 9.33 8.23 0.72
C ARG A 178 8.63 8.46 -0.61
N ILE A 179 7.30 8.59 -0.62
CA ILE A 179 6.52 8.86 -1.84
C ILE A 179 7.00 10.14 -2.52
N ARG A 180 7.25 11.23 -1.76
CA ARG A 180 7.75 12.50 -2.33
C ARG A 180 9.08 12.37 -3.07
N VAL A 181 9.90 11.42 -2.65
CA VAL A 181 11.26 11.26 -3.13
C VAL A 181 11.36 10.20 -4.23
N CYS A 182 10.66 9.07 -4.08
CA CYS A 182 10.76 7.96 -5.03
C CYS A 182 9.81 8.05 -6.23
N MET A 183 8.77 8.89 -6.16
CA MET A 183 7.78 9.04 -7.23
C MET A 183 7.95 10.34 -8.01
N SER A 184 7.74 10.27 -9.33
CA SER A 184 7.54 11.44 -10.20
C SER A 184 6.38 12.35 -9.74
N THR A 185 6.37 13.62 -10.15
CA THR A 185 5.27 14.56 -9.81
C THR A 185 3.91 14.03 -10.27
N GLU A 186 3.86 13.40 -11.44
CA GLU A 186 2.67 12.74 -11.96
C GLU A 186 2.32 11.48 -11.15
N GLY A 187 3.32 10.72 -10.71
CA GLY A 187 3.13 9.56 -9.82
C GLY A 187 2.54 9.95 -8.48
N GLN A 188 3.06 11.01 -7.85
CA GLN A 188 2.53 11.56 -6.61
C GLN A 188 1.09 12.06 -6.79
N ARG A 189 0.79 12.75 -7.91
CA ARG A 189 -0.57 13.17 -8.23
C ARG A 189 -1.52 11.98 -8.39
N THR A 190 -1.07 10.92 -9.05
CA THR A 190 -1.84 9.69 -9.25
C THR A 190 -2.16 9.03 -7.90
N LEU A 191 -1.17 8.91 -7.01
CA LEU A 191 -1.36 8.34 -5.67
C LEU A 191 -2.27 9.20 -4.78
N LYS A 192 -2.18 10.54 -4.86
CA LYS A 192 -3.11 11.45 -4.16
C LYS A 192 -4.55 11.21 -4.58
N ILE A 193 -4.80 11.17 -5.89
CA ILE A 193 -6.12 10.89 -6.45
C ILE A 193 -6.60 9.50 -5.99
N ALA A 194 -5.77 8.47 -6.20
CA ALA A 194 -6.08 7.11 -5.82
C ALA A 194 -6.42 6.97 -4.33
N SER A 195 -5.74 7.72 -3.46
CA SER A 195 -6.02 7.70 -2.02
C SER A 195 -7.43 8.17 -1.67
N CYS A 196 -8.02 9.04 -2.49
CA CYS A 196 -9.39 9.52 -2.34
C CYS A 196 -10.45 8.60 -2.98
N LEU A 197 -10.07 7.70 -3.89
CA LEU A 197 -11.00 6.76 -4.55
C LEU A 197 -11.32 5.53 -3.70
N GLY A 198 -10.64 5.39 -2.56
CA GLY A 198 -10.76 4.23 -1.69
C GLY A 198 -9.65 3.21 -1.93
N LYS A 199 -9.86 2.00 -1.41
CA LYS A 199 -8.79 1.01 -1.29
C LYS A 199 -8.42 0.32 -2.59
N TYR A 200 -9.43 0.03 -3.42
CA TYR A 200 -9.25 -0.61 -4.70
C TYR A 200 -9.25 0.45 -5.79
N ILE A 201 -8.21 0.42 -6.61
CA ILE A 201 -7.98 1.37 -7.67
C ILE A 201 -8.30 0.64 -8.98
N ASP A 202 -9.48 0.92 -9.53
CA ASP A 202 -9.80 0.53 -10.88
C ASP A 202 -9.04 1.44 -11.86
N ASP A 203 -8.33 0.82 -12.81
CA ASP A 203 -7.62 1.52 -13.87
C ASP A 203 -8.58 2.38 -14.72
N SER A 204 -9.84 1.93 -14.86
CA SER A 204 -10.89 2.66 -15.58
C SER A 204 -11.25 4.00 -14.91
N ALA A 205 -11.36 4.01 -13.57
CA ALA A 205 -11.67 5.21 -12.80
C ALA A 205 -10.50 6.22 -12.83
N LEU A 206 -9.26 5.74 -12.69
CA LEU A 206 -8.10 6.62 -12.76
C LEU A 206 -7.87 7.21 -14.15
N THR A 207 -8.03 6.41 -15.22
CA THR A 207 -7.90 6.92 -16.58
C THR A 207 -8.97 7.95 -16.93
N LEU A 208 -10.17 7.80 -16.37
CA LEU A 208 -11.25 8.78 -16.49
C LEU A 208 -10.92 10.12 -15.81
N ILE A 209 -10.31 10.08 -14.63
CA ILE A 209 -9.97 11.29 -13.85
C ILE A 209 -8.73 12.00 -14.37
N LEU A 210 -7.73 11.23 -14.81
CA LEU A 210 -6.43 11.71 -15.27
C LEU A 210 -6.41 12.03 -16.78
N ASP A 211 -7.58 12.32 -17.36
CA ASP A 211 -7.77 12.75 -18.75
C ASP A 211 -7.09 11.82 -19.79
N GLY A 212 -7.28 10.50 -19.64
CA GLY A 212 -7.06 9.52 -20.73
C GLY A 212 -5.61 9.27 -21.17
N SER A 213 -4.62 9.66 -20.38
CA SER A 213 -3.22 9.50 -20.79
C SER A 213 -2.68 8.08 -20.55
N ARG A 214 -1.95 7.53 -21.54
CA ARG A 214 -1.07 6.34 -21.40
C ARG A 214 -0.06 6.45 -20.26
N THR A 215 0.07 7.61 -19.63
CA THR A 215 0.94 7.82 -18.49
C THR A 215 0.44 7.10 -17.24
N VAL A 216 -0.88 6.99 -17.00
CA VAL A 216 -1.43 6.47 -15.72
C VAL A 216 -0.91 5.06 -15.42
N ALA A 217 -0.96 4.16 -16.40
CA ALA A 217 -0.41 2.81 -16.26
C ALA A 217 1.09 2.85 -15.88
N ARG A 218 1.87 3.74 -16.48
CA ARG A 218 3.30 3.93 -16.13
C ARG A 218 3.47 4.41 -14.68
N GLN A 219 2.60 5.29 -14.20
CA GLN A 219 2.63 5.76 -12.80
C GLN A 219 2.25 4.65 -11.82
N LEU A 220 1.27 3.80 -12.16
CA LEU A 220 0.87 2.67 -11.33
C LEU A 220 1.94 1.58 -11.30
N GLU A 221 2.57 1.27 -12.44
CA GLU A 221 3.73 0.37 -12.53
C GLU A 221 4.95 0.91 -11.77
N GLU A 222 5.17 2.24 -11.79
CA GLU A 222 6.20 2.91 -10.98
C GLU A 222 5.92 2.69 -9.48
N ALA A 223 4.69 2.96 -9.04
CA ALA A 223 4.30 2.77 -7.65
C ALA A 223 4.33 1.30 -7.20
N GLU A 224 4.00 0.36 -8.08
CA GLU A 224 4.16 -1.08 -7.82
C GLU A 224 5.62 -1.48 -7.64
N ARG A 225 6.54 -0.97 -8.48
CA ARG A 225 7.98 -1.23 -8.37
C ARG A 225 8.59 -0.71 -7.07
N GLU A 226 8.06 0.41 -6.59
CA GLU A 226 8.41 0.99 -5.29
C GLU A 226 7.69 0.31 -4.10
N GLY A 227 6.87 -0.72 -4.37
CA GLY A 227 6.16 -1.47 -3.34
C GLY A 227 5.06 -0.68 -2.64
N LEU A 228 4.57 0.40 -3.26
CA LEU A 228 3.47 1.22 -2.75
C LEU A 228 2.11 0.64 -3.13
N LEU A 229 2.04 0.02 -4.31
CA LEU A 229 0.86 -0.66 -4.83
C LEU A 229 1.14 -2.15 -5.08
N THR A 230 0.08 -2.94 -5.16
CA THR A 230 0.11 -4.34 -5.58
C THR A 230 -0.94 -4.53 -6.67
N PHE A 231 -0.54 -5.13 -7.80
CA PHE A 231 -1.47 -5.46 -8.87
C PHE A 231 -2.24 -6.76 -8.57
N TYR A 232 -3.55 -6.75 -8.81
CA TYR A 232 -4.45 -7.89 -8.65
C TYR A 232 -5.03 -8.31 -10.00
N PRO A 233 -4.42 -9.31 -10.68
CA PRO A 233 -4.83 -9.71 -12.03
C PRO A 233 -6.27 -10.20 -12.13
N GLN A 234 -6.82 -10.76 -11.05
CA GLN A 234 -8.18 -11.31 -11.02
C GLN A 234 -9.26 -10.22 -11.06
N ARG A 235 -8.94 -9.02 -10.57
CA ARG A 235 -9.86 -7.87 -10.57
C ARG A 235 -9.50 -6.83 -11.64
N GLY A 236 -8.28 -6.90 -12.18
CA GLY A 236 -7.84 -5.99 -13.25
C GLY A 236 -7.46 -4.60 -12.73
N GLY A 237 -6.84 -4.50 -11.56
CA GLY A 237 -6.48 -3.20 -10.97
C GLY A 237 -5.51 -3.31 -9.80
N TYR A 238 -5.31 -2.21 -9.11
CA TYR A 238 -4.30 -2.06 -8.07
C TYR A 238 -4.92 -1.87 -6.69
N CYS A 239 -4.20 -2.24 -5.64
CA CYS A 239 -4.48 -1.78 -4.28
C CYS A 239 -3.23 -1.18 -3.66
N PHE A 240 -3.41 -0.29 -2.70
CA PHE A 240 -2.34 0.07 -1.80
C PHE A 240 -1.82 -1.17 -1.08
N ALA A 241 -0.48 -1.28 -0.98
CA ALA A 241 0.17 -2.39 -0.31
C ALA A 241 -0.21 -2.48 1.18
N ASP A 242 -0.52 -1.33 1.79
CA ASP A 242 -0.95 -1.16 3.19
C ASP A 242 -1.82 0.11 3.31
N ASP A 243 -2.77 0.13 4.25
CA ASP A 243 -3.63 1.28 4.55
C ASP A 243 -2.80 2.52 4.92
N ARG A 244 -1.64 2.34 5.54
CA ARG A 244 -0.70 3.42 5.89
C ARG A 244 -0.08 4.05 4.64
N VAL A 245 0.08 3.31 3.55
CA VAL A 245 0.53 3.87 2.27
C VAL A 245 -0.57 4.75 1.66
N GLN A 246 -1.83 4.32 1.77
CA GLN A 246 -2.96 5.14 1.34
C GLN A 246 -3.05 6.44 2.16
N GLN A 247 -2.96 6.35 3.49
CA GLN A 247 -2.96 7.52 4.39
C GLN A 247 -1.79 8.46 4.08
N ALA A 248 -0.60 7.90 3.83
CA ALA A 248 0.58 8.66 3.47
C ALA A 248 0.46 9.34 2.11
N ALA A 249 -0.18 8.72 1.14
CA ALA A 249 -0.49 9.33 -0.14
C ALA A 249 -1.51 10.47 0.01
N PHE A 250 -2.53 10.27 0.85
CA PHE A 250 -3.54 11.29 1.15
C PHE A 250 -2.94 12.51 1.86
N SER A 251 -2.03 12.30 2.82
CA SER A 251 -1.36 13.39 3.57
C SER A 251 -0.38 14.23 2.73
N LEU A 252 -0.15 13.86 1.46
CA LEU A 252 0.54 14.72 0.50
C LEU A 252 -0.33 15.88 0.00
N ILE A 253 -1.64 15.84 0.27
CA ILE A 253 -2.56 16.96 0.03
C ILE A 253 -2.48 17.87 1.27
N PRO A 254 -2.14 19.16 1.12
CA PRO A 254 -2.15 20.10 2.24
C PRO A 254 -3.54 20.12 2.91
N PRO A 255 -3.64 20.10 4.25
CA PRO A 255 -4.92 20.06 4.97
C PRO A 255 -5.94 21.12 4.51
N GLU A 256 -5.46 22.32 4.20
CA GLU A 256 -6.22 23.45 3.68
C GLU A 256 -6.81 23.21 2.28
N ASP A 257 -6.16 22.35 1.48
CA ASP A 257 -6.54 22.06 0.10
C ASP A 257 -7.40 20.80 -0.02
N VAL A 258 -7.48 19.95 1.01
CA VAL A 258 -8.16 18.64 0.98
C VAL A 258 -9.59 18.78 0.46
N ALA A 259 -10.37 19.69 1.04
CA ALA A 259 -11.76 19.94 0.67
C ALA A 259 -11.90 20.33 -0.81
N ALA A 260 -11.11 21.31 -1.25
CA ALA A 260 -11.13 21.78 -2.65
C ALA A 260 -10.68 20.67 -3.63
N PHE A 261 -9.69 19.87 -3.23
CA PHE A 261 -9.17 18.77 -4.03
C PHE A 261 -10.21 17.67 -4.23
N GLN A 262 -10.89 17.24 -3.16
CA GLN A 262 -11.95 16.24 -3.23
C GLN A 262 -13.15 16.74 -4.02
N LEU A 263 -13.52 18.02 -3.88
CA LEU A 263 -14.59 18.62 -4.66
C LEU A 263 -14.28 18.63 -6.17
N ASP A 264 -13.07 19.01 -6.58
CA ASP A 264 -12.67 18.96 -8.00
C ASP A 264 -12.70 17.52 -8.53
N LEU A 265 -12.24 16.56 -7.73
CA LEU A 265 -12.24 15.15 -8.07
C LEU A 265 -13.67 14.61 -8.25
N GLY A 266 -14.56 14.88 -7.30
CA GLY A 266 -15.98 14.51 -7.37
C GLY A 266 -16.67 15.12 -8.58
N ARG A 267 -16.42 16.40 -8.89
CA ARG A 267 -16.95 17.08 -10.09
C ARG A 267 -16.47 16.44 -11.39
N ARG A 268 -15.20 16.05 -11.46
CA ARG A 268 -14.64 15.37 -12.64
C ARG A 268 -15.29 14.00 -12.85
N LEU A 269 -15.37 13.19 -11.80
CA LEU A 269 -16.03 11.89 -11.86
C LEU A 269 -17.50 12.01 -12.27
N TRP A 270 -18.22 12.96 -11.66
CA TRP A 270 -19.63 13.18 -11.97
C TRP A 270 -19.86 13.58 -13.44
N ARG A 271 -19.02 14.49 -13.96
CA ARG A 271 -19.06 14.89 -15.38
C ARG A 271 -18.75 13.74 -16.32
N ALA A 272 -17.79 12.91 -15.96
CA ALA A 272 -17.29 11.85 -16.82
C ALA A 272 -18.21 10.62 -16.85
N ALA A 273 -18.83 10.27 -15.73
CA ALA A 273 -19.85 9.23 -15.70
C ALA A 273 -21.14 9.65 -16.43
N GLY A 274 -21.46 10.95 -16.42
CA GLY A 274 -22.74 11.48 -16.92
C GLY A 274 -23.82 11.37 -15.83
N PRO A 275 -24.57 12.44 -15.51
CA PRO A 275 -25.45 12.47 -14.33
C PRO A 275 -26.52 11.38 -14.23
N GLN A 276 -26.85 10.74 -15.35
CA GLN A 276 -27.87 9.68 -15.46
C GLN A 276 -27.28 8.27 -15.51
N ASN A 277 -25.98 8.13 -15.72
CA ASN A 277 -25.30 6.83 -15.91
C ASN A 277 -24.38 6.46 -14.73
N LEU A 278 -24.50 7.14 -13.58
CA LEU A 278 -23.77 6.71 -12.39
C LEU A 278 -24.32 5.37 -11.93
N GLU A 279 -23.46 4.35 -11.99
CA GLU A 279 -23.70 3.06 -11.36
C GLU A 279 -23.71 3.20 -9.83
N SER A 280 -24.29 2.21 -9.16
CA SER A 280 -24.48 2.17 -7.72
C SER A 280 -23.20 2.34 -6.91
N ASP A 281 -22.10 1.69 -7.29
CA ASP A 281 -20.88 1.74 -6.48
C ASP A 281 -20.15 3.08 -6.68
N ASN A 282 -20.33 3.68 -7.85
CA ASN A 282 -19.76 4.98 -8.20
C ASN A 282 -20.56 6.14 -7.60
N ILE A 283 -21.87 5.97 -7.36
CA ILE A 283 -22.70 7.05 -6.79
C ILE A 283 -22.19 7.43 -5.40
N PHE A 284 -21.87 6.45 -4.56
CA PHE A 284 -21.38 6.66 -3.20
C PHE A 284 -20.05 7.40 -3.19
N LEU A 285 -19.09 6.95 -3.99
CA LEU A 285 -17.79 7.60 -4.12
C LEU A 285 -17.94 9.06 -4.57
N VAL A 286 -18.77 9.32 -5.57
CA VAL A 286 -18.97 10.67 -6.10
C VAL A 286 -19.64 11.58 -5.07
N VAL A 287 -20.68 11.12 -4.37
CA VAL A 287 -21.35 11.96 -3.36
C VAL A 287 -20.46 12.24 -2.16
N ASP A 288 -19.68 11.25 -1.70
CA ASP A 288 -18.74 11.45 -0.59
C ASP A 288 -17.64 12.46 -0.94
N LEU A 289 -17.07 12.38 -2.15
CA LEU A 289 -16.06 13.34 -2.62
C LEU A 289 -16.61 14.76 -2.77
N LEU A 290 -17.83 14.90 -3.29
CA LEU A 290 -18.49 16.20 -3.42
C LEU A 290 -18.81 16.78 -2.04
N TYR A 291 -19.42 15.98 -1.17
CA TYR A 291 -19.80 16.40 0.18
C TYR A 291 -18.60 16.85 1.01
N ALA A 292 -17.46 16.17 0.90
CA ALA A 292 -16.25 16.51 1.64
C ALA A 292 -15.70 17.92 1.35
N GLY A 293 -16.06 18.53 0.22
CA GLY A 293 -15.60 19.86 -0.17
C GLY A 293 -16.68 20.93 -0.37
N ILE A 294 -17.95 20.58 -0.19
CA ILE A 294 -19.04 21.55 -0.28
C ILE A 294 -18.99 22.52 0.90
N SER A 295 -18.97 23.81 0.59
CA SER A 295 -19.19 24.91 1.51
C SER A 295 -20.08 25.95 0.83
N ASP A 296 -20.63 26.88 1.61
CA ASP A 296 -21.49 27.94 1.07
C ASP A 296 -20.79 28.80 0.00
N GLU A 297 -19.47 28.91 0.09
CA GLU A 297 -18.64 29.70 -0.80
C GLU A 297 -18.14 28.90 -2.03
N SER A 298 -18.07 27.57 -1.95
CA SER A 298 -17.45 26.74 -2.99
C SER A 298 -18.40 26.28 -4.10
N VAL A 299 -19.73 26.42 -3.88
CA VAL A 299 -20.77 25.79 -4.72
C VAL A 299 -21.95 26.74 -4.96
N THR A 300 -22.45 26.77 -6.20
CA THR A 300 -23.65 27.55 -6.55
C THR A 300 -24.92 26.92 -5.97
N PRO A 301 -26.01 27.68 -5.71
CA PRO A 301 -27.27 27.11 -5.25
C PRO A 301 -27.80 25.98 -6.14
N THR A 302 -27.61 26.12 -7.46
CA THR A 302 -27.98 25.11 -8.46
C THR A 302 -27.16 23.83 -8.35
N GLU A 303 -25.85 23.95 -8.14
CA GLU A 303 -24.99 22.78 -7.98
C GLU A 303 -25.27 22.09 -6.64
N ARG A 304 -25.53 22.86 -5.57
CA ARG A 304 -25.92 22.31 -4.27
C ARG A 304 -27.20 21.49 -4.37
N GLN A 305 -28.21 21.99 -5.08
CA GLN A 305 -29.44 21.23 -5.33
C GLN A 305 -29.13 19.92 -6.08
N ALA A 306 -28.32 19.97 -7.13
CA ALA A 306 -27.98 18.79 -7.90
C ALA A 306 -27.17 17.75 -7.08
N VAL A 307 -26.33 18.20 -6.13
CA VAL A 307 -25.64 17.29 -5.20
C VAL A 307 -26.60 16.70 -4.16
N ALA A 308 -27.58 17.46 -3.66
CA ALA A 308 -28.63 16.92 -2.79
C ALA A 308 -29.47 15.85 -3.51
N GLU A 309 -29.78 16.06 -4.80
CA GLU A 309 -30.45 15.04 -5.63
C GLU A 309 -29.61 13.78 -5.86
N LEU A 310 -28.28 13.90 -5.87
CA LEU A 310 -27.39 12.73 -5.89
C LEU A 310 -27.41 11.98 -4.54
N HIS A 311 -27.41 12.70 -3.42
CA HIS A 311 -27.49 12.11 -2.08
C HIS A 311 -28.82 11.38 -1.86
N LEU A 312 -29.93 11.96 -2.32
CA LEU A 312 -31.24 11.29 -2.32
C LEU A 312 -31.17 9.94 -3.06
N ARG A 313 -30.60 9.95 -4.28
CA ARG A 313 -30.42 8.71 -5.07
C ARG A 313 -29.52 7.69 -4.39
N ALA A 314 -28.44 8.13 -3.74
CA ALA A 314 -27.55 7.26 -2.98
C ALA A 314 -28.27 6.63 -1.78
N GLY A 315 -29.09 7.42 -1.06
CA GLY A 315 -29.91 6.94 0.04
C GLY A 315 -30.98 5.94 -0.40
N ASP A 316 -31.67 6.21 -1.51
CA ASP A 316 -32.68 5.31 -2.11
C ASP A 316 -32.05 3.98 -2.53
N TYR A 317 -30.87 4.06 -3.15
CA TYR A 317 -30.13 2.86 -3.54
C TYR A 317 -29.70 2.04 -2.31
N ALA A 318 -29.09 2.66 -1.29
CA ALA A 318 -28.70 1.98 -0.05
C ALA A 318 -29.89 1.30 0.63
N SER A 319 -31.05 1.98 0.66
CA SER A 319 -32.29 1.41 1.22
C SER A 319 -32.80 0.23 0.40
N SER A 320 -32.67 0.26 -0.94
CA SER A 320 -33.09 -0.83 -1.82
C SER A 320 -32.32 -2.13 -1.61
N VAL A 321 -31.05 -2.03 -1.19
CA VAL A 321 -30.19 -3.18 -0.83
C VAL A 321 -30.23 -3.51 0.67
N SER A 322 -31.21 -2.97 1.40
CA SER A 322 -31.41 -3.16 2.85
C SER A 322 -30.29 -2.60 3.74
N SER A 323 -29.45 -1.70 3.23
CA SER A 323 -28.44 -0.94 3.99
C SER A 323 -29.03 0.33 4.60
N PHE A 324 -30.07 0.20 5.44
CA PHE A 324 -30.83 1.35 5.95
C PHE A 324 -30.00 2.39 6.71
N ARG A 325 -28.98 1.96 7.47
CA ARG A 325 -28.11 2.88 8.22
C ARG A 325 -27.22 3.74 7.32
N GLU A 326 -26.76 3.17 6.20
CA GLU A 326 -26.04 3.92 5.18
C GLU A 326 -27.00 4.88 4.46
N GLY A 327 -28.22 4.42 4.17
CA GLY A 327 -29.27 5.27 3.59
C GLY A 327 -29.57 6.53 4.41
N GLU A 328 -29.75 6.39 5.71
CA GLU A 328 -29.95 7.53 6.64
C GLU A 328 -28.80 8.55 6.59
N THR A 329 -27.56 8.07 6.42
CA THR A 329 -26.38 8.94 6.31
C THR A 329 -26.44 9.80 5.05
N TYR A 330 -26.91 9.26 3.92
CA TYR A 330 -27.05 10.04 2.69
C TYR A 330 -28.28 10.95 2.70
N TYR A 331 -29.39 10.54 3.32
CA TYR A 331 -30.59 11.39 3.40
C TYR A 331 -30.41 12.61 4.31
N SER A 332 -29.49 12.56 5.28
CA SER A 332 -29.24 13.64 6.24
C SER A 332 -28.25 14.70 5.76
N ARG A 333 -27.59 14.47 4.62
CA ARG A 333 -26.60 15.35 3.98
C ARG A 333 -27.22 16.12 2.83
#